data_AF-A0A976M5I2-F1
#
_entry.id   AF-A0A976M5I2-F1
#
_cell.length_a   1.000
_cell.length_b   1.000
_cell.length_c   1.000
_cell.angle_alpha   90.00
_cell.angle_beta   90.00
_cell.angle_gamma   90.00
#
_symmetry.space_group_name_H-M   'P 1'
#
loop_
_entity.id
_entity.type
_entity.pdbx_description
1 polymer ?
#
loop_
_entity_poly.entity_id
_entity_poly.type
_entity_poly.pdbx_seq_one_letter_code
_entity_poly.pdbx_strand_id
1 'polypeptide(L)'
;MFPMSQEWISQSNAIKKYKLNVYDLHSNITKVVDETKSKRFESDLPAQSIKIAKNPLVGLTLRLVDNPRGYEAPMRLYNISQILELESSLIKHNQTHHQNISAIKKSTRKTKRNIKKSETNNKIKGASSTGANSMGLKDSCDSFGHEFEFVSETQEVCKKCKMTIESETI
;
A
#
# COMPACT_ATOMS: atom_id res chain seq x y z
N MET A 1 10.83 -34.11 -21.03
CA MET A 1 10.52 -32.88 -20.27
C MET A 1 9.18 -32.38 -20.75
N PHE A 2 8.12 -32.52 -19.97
CA PHE A 2 6.84 -31.92 -20.32
C PHE A 2 7.01 -30.39 -20.23
N PRO A 3 6.59 -29.61 -21.24
CA PRO A 3 6.58 -28.17 -21.10
C PRO A 3 5.69 -27.88 -19.88
N MET A 4 6.22 -27.18 -18.86
CA MET A 4 5.36 -26.62 -17.82
C MET A 4 4.36 -25.75 -18.58
N SER A 5 3.12 -26.23 -18.73
CA SER A 5 2.04 -25.45 -19.28
C SER A 5 2.01 -24.17 -18.45
N GLN A 6 2.24 -23.03 -19.08
CA GLN A 6 2.12 -21.75 -18.40
C GLN A 6 0.65 -21.59 -18.03
N GLU A 7 0.30 -21.99 -16.82
CA GLU A 7 -1.03 -21.83 -16.29
C GLU A 7 -1.23 -20.37 -15.89
N TRP A 8 -2.36 -19.82 -16.30
CA TRP A 8 -2.73 -18.44 -16.06
C TRP A 8 -3.92 -18.38 -15.10
N ILE A 9 -3.91 -17.41 -14.20
CA ILE A 9 -5.00 -17.15 -13.26
C ILE A 9 -5.49 -15.71 -13.40
N SER A 10 -6.81 -15.50 -13.31
CA SER A 10 -7.37 -14.16 -13.31
C SER A 10 -7.04 -13.40 -12.03
N GLN A 11 -6.95 -12.07 -12.10
CA GLN A 11 -6.71 -11.22 -10.94
C GLN A 11 -7.65 -11.56 -9.76
N SER A 12 -8.94 -11.69 -10.04
CA SER A 12 -9.97 -11.99 -9.03
C SER A 12 -9.78 -13.37 -8.40
N ASN A 13 -9.36 -14.38 -9.18
CA ASN A 13 -9.08 -15.71 -8.64
C ASN A 13 -7.75 -15.74 -7.86
N ALA A 14 -6.73 -15.00 -8.30
CA ALA A 14 -5.47 -14.89 -7.58
C ALA A 14 -5.67 -14.30 -6.18
N ILE A 15 -6.45 -13.22 -6.09
CA ILE A 15 -6.82 -12.58 -4.81
C ILE A 15 -7.56 -13.56 -3.90
N LYS A 16 -8.55 -14.28 -4.43
CA LYS A 16 -9.36 -15.21 -3.64
C LYS A 16 -8.56 -16.42 -3.13
N LYS A 17 -7.76 -17.02 -4.02
CA LYS A 17 -7.06 -18.30 -3.79
C LYS A 17 -5.78 -18.14 -2.99
N TYR A 18 -4.95 -17.14 -3.32
CA TYR A 18 -3.62 -16.93 -2.73
C TYR A 18 -3.58 -15.78 -1.71
N LYS A 19 -4.75 -15.24 -1.34
CA LYS A 19 -4.90 -14.17 -0.35
C LYS A 19 -4.06 -12.91 -0.64
N LEU A 20 -3.65 -12.73 -1.89
CA LEU A 20 -2.97 -11.52 -2.36
C LEU A 20 -3.97 -10.38 -2.49
N ASN A 21 -3.52 -9.14 -2.33
CA ASN A 21 -4.33 -7.98 -2.63
C ASN A 21 -4.00 -7.42 -4.04
N VAL A 22 -4.79 -6.46 -4.52
CA VAL A 22 -4.58 -5.84 -5.84
C VAL A 22 -3.23 -5.12 -5.92
N TYR A 23 -2.82 -4.47 -4.84
CA TYR A 23 -1.56 -3.75 -4.77
C TYR A 23 -0.36 -4.68 -4.89
N ASP A 24 -0.36 -5.84 -4.23
CA ASP A 24 0.69 -6.85 -4.31
C ASP A 24 0.87 -7.31 -5.77
N LEU A 25 -0.23 -7.50 -6.49
CA LEU A 25 -0.19 -7.87 -7.90
C LEU A 25 0.37 -6.74 -8.76
N HIS A 26 -0.12 -5.51 -8.60
CA HIS A 26 0.25 -4.38 -9.47
C HIS A 26 1.66 -3.87 -9.22
N SER A 27 2.10 -3.81 -7.95
CA SER A 27 3.43 -3.35 -7.55
C SER A 27 4.56 -4.31 -7.97
N ASN A 28 4.21 -5.49 -8.47
CA ASN A 28 5.15 -6.52 -8.90
C ASN A 28 5.13 -6.77 -10.42
N ILE A 29 4.35 -6.02 -11.21
CA ILE A 29 4.29 -6.18 -12.68
C ILE A 29 5.60 -5.70 -13.31
N THR A 30 6.33 -6.60 -13.96
CA THR A 30 7.56 -6.27 -14.71
C THR A 30 7.39 -6.34 -16.21
N LYS A 31 6.43 -7.14 -16.68
CA LYS A 31 6.17 -7.35 -18.11
C LYS A 31 4.67 -7.36 -18.37
N VAL A 32 4.26 -6.70 -19.44
CA VAL A 32 2.87 -6.72 -19.93
C VAL A 32 2.85 -7.36 -21.31
N VAL A 33 1.93 -8.28 -21.53
CA VAL A 33 1.63 -8.92 -22.81
C VAL A 33 0.19 -8.61 -23.14
N ASP A 34 -0.04 -7.79 -24.17
CA ASP A 34 -1.38 -7.46 -24.63
C ASP A 34 -1.79 -8.39 -25.77
N GLU A 35 -2.88 -9.13 -25.56
CA GLU A 35 -3.47 -10.03 -26.56
C GLU A 35 -4.96 -9.71 -26.82
N THR A 36 -5.40 -8.52 -26.44
CA THR A 36 -6.73 -8.06 -26.81
C THR A 36 -6.86 -8.01 -28.33
N LYS A 37 -7.96 -8.50 -28.89
CA LYS A 37 -8.14 -8.55 -30.34
C LYS A 37 -8.41 -7.14 -30.84
N SER A 38 -7.33 -6.48 -31.25
CA SER A 38 -7.32 -5.17 -31.91
C SER A 38 -8.35 -5.10 -33.05
N LYS A 39 -9.54 -4.56 -32.73
CA LYS A 39 -10.51 -4.00 -33.69
C LYS A 39 -11.36 -2.84 -33.14
N ARG A 40 -11.26 -2.46 -31.86
CA ARG A 40 -12.04 -1.32 -31.33
C ARG A 40 -11.24 -0.18 -30.72
N PHE A 41 -9.94 -0.33 -30.54
CA PHE A 41 -9.08 0.73 -30.05
C PHE A 41 -7.80 0.74 -30.88
N GLU A 42 -7.69 1.72 -31.77
CA GLU A 42 -6.50 2.13 -32.54
C GLU A 42 -5.37 2.66 -31.61
N SER A 43 -5.31 2.19 -30.38
CA SER A 43 -4.57 2.86 -29.34
C SER A 43 -4.15 1.84 -28.29
N ASP A 44 -2.85 1.55 -28.26
CA ASP A 44 -2.09 0.78 -27.26
C ASP A 44 -2.24 1.28 -25.79
N LEU A 45 -3.26 2.09 -25.51
CA LEU A 45 -3.55 2.75 -24.24
C LEU A 45 -3.69 1.79 -23.03
N PRO A 46 -4.36 0.62 -23.13
CA PRO A 46 -4.54 -0.22 -21.95
C PRO A 46 -3.22 -0.82 -21.45
N ALA A 47 -2.30 -1.18 -22.35
CA ALA A 47 -0.97 -1.66 -21.97
C ALA A 47 -0.04 -0.53 -21.50
N GLN A 48 -0.06 0.61 -22.20
CA GLN A 48 0.81 1.77 -21.88
C GLN A 48 0.46 2.44 -20.55
N SER A 49 -0.79 2.36 -20.09
CA SER A 49 -1.22 2.90 -18.80
C SER A 49 -0.79 2.05 -17.58
N ILE A 50 -0.29 0.83 -17.80
CA ILE A 50 0.15 -0.05 -16.71
C ILE A 50 1.54 0.36 -16.23
N LYS A 51 1.62 0.72 -14.95
CA LYS A 51 2.89 1.05 -14.30
C LYS A 51 3.75 -0.21 -14.13
N ILE A 52 4.95 -0.19 -14.72
CA ILE A 52 5.95 -1.23 -14.52
C ILE A 52 6.69 -0.99 -13.20
N ALA A 53 6.81 -2.04 -12.40
CA ALA A 53 7.50 -2.05 -11.13
C ALA A 53 9.01 -1.85 -11.33
N LYS A 54 9.60 -0.91 -10.58
CA LYS A 54 11.05 -0.68 -10.58
C LYS A 54 11.81 -1.67 -9.70
N ASN A 55 11.24 -1.99 -8.52
CA ASN A 55 11.83 -2.88 -7.53
C ASN A 55 10.77 -3.89 -7.06
N PRO A 56 10.37 -4.85 -7.91
CA PRO A 56 9.42 -5.88 -7.53
C PRO A 56 10.04 -6.83 -6.50
N LEU A 57 9.22 -7.37 -5.60
CA LEU A 57 9.60 -8.51 -4.76
C LEU A 57 9.74 -9.78 -5.61
N VAL A 58 8.83 -9.95 -6.58
CA VAL A 58 8.86 -11.02 -7.60
C VAL A 58 8.38 -10.43 -8.92
N GLY A 59 9.08 -10.67 -10.02
CA GLY A 59 8.70 -10.13 -11.33
C GLY A 59 7.49 -10.84 -11.94
N LEU A 60 6.32 -10.20 -11.93
CA LEU A 60 5.10 -10.73 -12.53
C LEU A 60 4.96 -10.34 -14.00
N THR A 61 4.53 -11.30 -14.81
CA THR A 61 4.03 -11.07 -16.16
C THR A 61 2.51 -10.94 -16.13
N LEU A 62 2.01 -9.79 -16.56
CA LEU A 62 0.60 -9.53 -16.75
C LEU A 62 0.23 -9.77 -18.22
N ARG A 63 -0.75 -10.64 -18.45
CA ARG A 63 -1.36 -10.86 -19.76
C ARG A 63 -2.75 -10.22 -19.79
N LEU A 64 -2.98 -9.35 -20.77
CA LEU A 64 -4.29 -8.74 -21.03
C LEU A 64 -4.99 -9.52 -22.13
N VAL A 65 -6.24 -9.89 -21.89
CA VAL A 65 -7.09 -10.57 -22.87
C VAL A 65 -8.47 -9.93 -22.90
N ASP A 66 -9.22 -10.14 -23.97
CA ASP A 66 -10.59 -9.67 -24.09
C ASP A 66 -11.42 -10.18 -22.91
N ASN A 67 -12.24 -9.31 -22.34
CA ASN A 67 -13.08 -9.69 -21.23
C ASN A 67 -14.20 -10.62 -21.73
N PRO A 68 -14.33 -11.86 -21.24
CA PRO A 68 -15.35 -12.79 -21.73
C PRO A 68 -16.78 -12.32 -21.46
N ARG A 69 -16.97 -11.33 -20.58
CA ARG A 69 -18.26 -10.70 -20.30
C ARG A 69 -18.58 -9.52 -21.23
N GLY A 70 -17.69 -9.19 -22.17
CA GLY A 70 -17.88 -8.09 -23.11
C GLY A 70 -17.67 -6.69 -22.52
N TYR A 71 -17.10 -6.58 -21.32
CA TYR A 71 -16.71 -5.29 -20.75
C TYR A 71 -15.56 -4.65 -21.54
N GLU A 72 -15.54 -3.32 -21.54
CA GLU A 72 -14.48 -2.52 -22.18
C GLU A 72 -13.11 -2.77 -21.53
N ALA A 73 -13.07 -2.91 -20.20
CA ALA A 73 -11.84 -3.19 -19.48
C ALA A 73 -11.36 -4.64 -19.73
N PRO A 74 -10.10 -4.85 -20.14
CA PRO A 74 -9.57 -6.19 -20.42
C PRO A 74 -9.47 -7.03 -19.15
N MET A 75 -9.56 -8.34 -19.33
CA MET A 75 -9.31 -9.29 -18.25
C MET A 75 -7.80 -9.41 -18.01
N ARG A 76 -7.41 -9.31 -16.74
CA ARG A 76 -6.02 -9.39 -16.28
C ARG A 76 -5.68 -10.81 -15.82
N LEU A 77 -4.69 -11.41 -16.45
CA LEU A 77 -4.20 -12.75 -16.15
C LEU A 77 -2.74 -12.71 -15.69
N TYR A 78 -2.40 -13.54 -14.70
CA TYR A 78 -1.06 -13.68 -14.16
C TYR A 78 -0.59 -15.13 -14.24
N ASN A 79 0.70 -15.36 -14.38
CA ASN A 79 1.26 -16.71 -14.39
C ASN A 79 1.21 -17.31 -12.96
N ILE A 80 0.64 -18.50 -12.82
CA ILE A 80 0.43 -19.14 -11.51
C ILE A 80 1.76 -19.39 -10.78
N SER A 81 2.82 -19.80 -11.48
CA SER A 81 4.12 -20.07 -10.86
C SER A 81 4.71 -18.82 -10.21
N GLN A 82 4.57 -17.66 -10.86
CA GLN A 82 5.04 -16.38 -10.33
C GLN A 82 4.19 -15.90 -9.14
N ILE A 83 2.88 -16.19 -9.16
CA ILE A 83 1.97 -15.87 -8.05
C ILE A 83 2.33 -16.67 -6.79
N LEU A 84 2.63 -17.96 -6.93
CA LEU A 84 3.08 -18.81 -5.82
C LEU A 84 4.41 -18.34 -5.22
N GLU A 85 5.34 -17.91 -6.08
CA GLU A 85 6.61 -17.33 -5.66
C GLU A 85 6.40 -16.01 -4.89
N LEU A 86 5.50 -15.14 -5.37
CA LEU A 86 5.17 -13.89 -4.71
C LEU A 86 4.53 -14.14 -3.33
N GLU A 87 3.56 -15.04 -3.23
CA GLU A 87 2.92 -15.42 -1.96
C GLU A 87 3.97 -15.90 -0.94
N SER A 88 4.83 -16.82 -1.37
CA SER A 88 5.92 -17.35 -0.54
C SER A 88 6.89 -16.27 -0.07
N SER A 89 7.21 -15.32 -0.96
CA SER A 89 8.13 -14.21 -0.67
C SER A 89 7.52 -13.21 0.30
N LEU A 90 6.22 -12.90 0.18
CA LEU A 90 5.49 -12.04 1.11
C LEU A 90 5.42 -12.67 2.51
N ILE A 91 5.16 -13.98 2.61
CA ILE A 91 5.16 -14.70 3.90
C ILE A 91 6.53 -14.59 4.57
N LYS A 92 7.63 -14.85 3.82
CA LYS A 92 8.99 -14.73 4.35
C LYS A 92 9.33 -13.30 4.78
N HIS A 93 8.99 -12.32 3.96
CA HIS A 93 9.22 -10.91 4.27
C HIS A 93 8.54 -10.51 5.58
N ASN A 94 7.27 -10.88 5.76
CA ASN A 94 6.53 -10.56 6.99
C ASN A 94 7.11 -11.28 8.21
N GLN A 95 7.52 -12.55 8.09
CA GLN A 95 8.18 -13.29 9.17
C GLN A 95 9.50 -12.63 9.60
N THR A 96 10.36 -12.24 8.65
CA THR A 96 11.64 -11.58 8.95
C THR A 96 11.46 -10.20 9.60
N HIS A 97 10.43 -9.45 9.21
CA HIS A 97 10.10 -8.17 9.83
C HIS A 97 9.68 -8.34 11.31
N HIS A 98 8.84 -9.35 11.61
CA HIS A 98 8.44 -9.65 12.99
C HIS A 98 9.59 -10.14 13.88
N GLN A 99 10.54 -10.89 13.33
CA GLN A 99 11.74 -11.34 14.08
C GLN A 99 12.69 -10.18 14.41
N ASN A 100 12.88 -9.23 13.49
CA ASN A 100 13.71 -8.04 13.75
C ASN A 100 13.12 -7.13 14.84
N ILE A 101 11.79 -6.93 14.85
CA ILE A 101 11.14 -6.12 15.91
C ILE A 101 11.31 -6.77 17.29
N SER A 102 11.25 -8.09 17.38
CA SER A 102 11.37 -8.82 18.65
C SER A 102 12.82 -8.89 19.17
N ALA A 103 13.83 -8.79 18.29
CA ALA A 103 15.23 -8.66 18.70
C ALA A 103 15.57 -7.27 19.27
N ILE A 104 15.04 -6.19 18.68
CA ILE A 104 15.31 -4.80 19.11
C ILE A 104 14.78 -4.55 20.54
N LYS A 105 13.65 -5.16 20.92
CA LYS A 105 13.07 -5.03 22.27
C LYS A 105 13.88 -5.73 23.38
N LYS A 106 14.82 -6.62 23.05
CA LYS A 106 15.68 -7.29 24.05
C LYS A 106 16.99 -6.54 24.33
N SER A 107 17.33 -5.51 23.55
CA SER A 107 18.64 -4.85 23.61
C SER A 107 18.70 -3.55 24.44
N THR A 108 17.62 -3.12 25.10
CA THR A 108 17.58 -1.85 25.87
C THR A 108 17.53 -1.99 27.39
N ARG A 109 17.95 -3.14 27.95
CA ARG A 109 18.01 -3.31 29.42
C ARG A 109 19.41 -3.68 29.90
N LYS A 110 20.28 -2.66 29.97
CA LYS A 110 21.42 -2.45 30.90
C LYS A 110 22.20 -1.24 30.37
N THR A 111 22.21 -0.08 31.04
CA THR A 111 23.15 0.18 32.13
C THR A 111 22.67 1.35 33.00
N LYS A 112 22.54 1.09 34.30
CA LYS A 112 22.36 2.05 35.38
C LYS A 112 23.74 2.66 35.69
N ARG A 113 23.93 3.97 35.53
CA ARG A 113 24.98 4.71 36.25
C ARG A 113 24.40 5.99 36.84
N ASN A 114 24.50 6.08 38.17
CA ASN A 114 24.20 7.23 39.00
C ASN A 114 24.79 8.51 38.40
N ILE A 115 23.96 9.52 38.15
CA ILE A 115 24.41 10.91 38.06
C ILE A 115 23.94 11.62 39.32
N LYS A 116 24.93 11.97 40.13
CA LYS A 116 24.86 12.68 41.40
C LYS A 116 24.21 14.06 41.17
N LYS A 117 23.23 14.40 42.01
CA LYS A 117 22.64 15.75 42.11
C LYS A 117 23.74 16.79 42.23
N SER A 118 23.70 17.81 41.38
CA SER A 118 24.22 19.14 41.70
C SER A 118 23.16 20.15 41.29
N GLU A 119 22.61 20.83 42.29
CA GLU A 119 21.80 22.03 42.13
C GLU A 119 22.64 23.12 41.48
N THR A 120 22.08 23.83 40.52
CA THR A 120 22.37 25.25 40.32
C THR A 120 21.17 25.90 39.65
N ASN A 121 20.53 26.76 40.44
CA ASN A 121 19.54 27.73 40.03
C ASN A 121 20.06 28.57 38.85
N ASN A 122 19.25 28.73 37.81
CA ASN A 122 19.29 29.96 37.03
C ASN A 122 17.91 30.31 36.46
N LYS A 123 17.26 31.21 37.19
CA LYS A 123 16.62 32.45 36.72
C LYS A 123 15.65 32.34 35.53
N ILE A 124 14.38 32.26 35.92
CA ILE A 124 13.20 32.62 35.14
C ILE A 124 13.36 34.05 34.58
N LYS A 125 13.20 34.20 33.26
CA LYS A 125 12.64 35.41 32.65
C LYS A 125 11.64 34.96 31.59
N GLY A 126 10.37 35.26 31.84
CA GLY A 126 9.28 35.07 30.89
C GLY A 126 9.21 36.19 29.86
N ALA A 127 8.61 35.88 28.72
CA ALA A 127 7.79 36.81 27.94
C ALA A 127 6.84 36.02 27.03
N SER A 128 5.55 36.26 27.28
CA SER A 128 4.33 36.04 26.51
C SER A 128 4.37 35.72 25.01
N SER A 129 3.57 34.69 24.66
CA SER A 129 2.54 34.61 23.60
C SER A 129 2.61 35.53 22.38
N THR A 130 2.78 34.92 21.20
CA THR A 130 2.05 35.11 19.91
C THR A 130 2.83 34.26 18.88
N GLY A 131 2.27 33.26 18.19
CA GLY A 131 1.10 33.32 17.33
C GLY A 131 1.52 33.76 15.93
N ALA A 132 1.98 32.83 15.06
CA ALA A 132 1.99 33.00 13.60
C ALA A 132 2.39 31.71 12.86
N ASN A 133 1.37 30.99 12.40
CA ASN A 133 1.22 30.46 11.03
C ASN A 133 2.48 30.09 10.24
N SER A 134 2.80 28.80 10.19
CA SER A 134 3.37 28.17 8.99
C SER A 134 2.30 27.32 8.34
N MET A 135 1.54 28.03 7.52
CA MET A 135 0.57 27.57 6.54
C MET A 135 1.22 26.58 5.57
N GLY A 136 0.52 25.48 5.27
CA GLY A 136 0.65 24.80 3.98
C GLY A 136 1.39 23.47 3.94
N LEU A 137 0.90 22.45 4.65
CA LEU A 137 0.85 21.10 4.06
C LEU A 137 -0.63 20.68 4.07
N LYS A 138 -1.29 20.82 2.92
CA LYS A 138 -2.52 20.09 2.64
C LYS A 138 -2.12 18.63 2.46
N ASP A 139 -1.99 17.90 3.57
CA ASP A 139 -2.01 16.45 3.51
C ASP A 139 -3.44 16.04 3.16
N SER A 140 -3.61 15.84 1.85
CA SER A 140 -4.83 15.31 1.24
C SER A 140 -5.29 14.08 2.01
N CYS A 141 -6.53 14.11 2.50
CA CYS A 141 -7.19 12.96 3.11
C CYS A 141 -7.55 11.94 2.02
N ASP A 142 -6.53 11.37 1.38
CA ASP A 142 -6.66 10.57 0.16
C ASP A 142 -6.09 9.17 0.37
N SER A 143 -6.43 8.52 1.49
CA SER A 143 -6.00 7.15 1.76
C SER A 143 -6.98 6.36 2.62
N PHE A 144 -7.37 5.21 2.09
CA PHE A 144 -8.06 4.11 2.75
C PHE A 144 -7.55 3.88 4.19
N GLY A 145 -8.47 3.75 5.16
CA GLY A 145 -8.15 3.37 6.55
C GLY A 145 -8.22 4.51 7.59
N HIS A 146 -8.91 5.59 7.28
CA HIS A 146 -9.29 6.62 8.24
C HIS A 146 -10.66 6.31 8.83
N GLU A 147 -10.74 6.21 10.16
CA GLU A 147 -12.00 6.12 10.89
C GLU A 147 -12.51 7.54 11.18
N PHE A 148 -13.77 7.77 10.82
CA PHE A 148 -14.48 9.01 11.05
C PHE A 148 -15.41 8.85 12.25
N GLU A 149 -15.54 9.91 13.05
CA GLU A 149 -16.47 9.99 14.16
C GLU A 149 -17.54 11.01 13.83
N PHE A 150 -18.80 10.60 13.97
CA PHE A 150 -19.93 11.51 13.83
C PHE A 150 -19.92 12.52 14.98
N VAL A 151 -19.82 13.79 14.63
CA VAL A 151 -19.90 14.90 15.59
C VAL A 151 -21.30 15.53 15.54
N SER A 152 -21.98 15.46 14.39
CA SER A 152 -23.38 15.85 14.23
C SER A 152 -24.02 15.12 13.04
N GLU A 153 -25.34 15.26 12.84
CA GLU A 153 -26.08 14.60 11.74
C GLU A 153 -25.52 14.89 10.34
N THR A 154 -24.78 15.98 10.17
CA THR A 154 -24.23 16.41 8.88
C THR A 154 -22.71 16.48 8.85
N GLN A 155 -22.02 16.10 9.94
CA GLN A 155 -20.56 16.27 10.05
C GLN A 155 -19.86 15.09 10.68
N GLU A 156 -18.82 14.65 10.00
CA GLU A 156 -17.89 13.61 10.42
C GLU A 156 -16.49 14.18 10.57
N VAL A 157 -15.76 13.76 11.60
CA VAL A 157 -14.38 14.19 11.83
C VAL A 157 -13.45 12.98 11.77
N CYS A 158 -12.40 13.06 10.95
CA CYS A 158 -11.33 12.06 10.91
C CYS A 158 -10.60 12.01 12.26
N LYS A 159 -10.56 10.85 12.92
CA LYS A 159 -9.88 10.70 14.23
C LYS A 159 -8.37 10.97 14.17
N LYS A 160 -7.73 10.71 13.04
CA LYS A 160 -6.27 10.86 12.86
C LYS A 160 -5.87 12.27 12.42
N CYS A 161 -6.66 12.84 11.52
CA CYS A 161 -6.35 14.08 10.81
C CYS A 161 -7.02 15.31 11.46
N LYS A 162 -8.05 15.09 12.29
CA LYS A 162 -9.01 16.11 12.75
C LYS A 162 -9.67 16.93 11.64
N MET A 163 -9.71 16.36 10.44
CA MET A 163 -10.36 16.99 9.30
C MET A 163 -11.84 16.69 9.34
N THR A 164 -12.67 17.73 9.27
CA THR A 164 -14.13 17.61 9.20
C THR A 164 -14.56 17.47 7.76
N ILE A 165 -15.43 16.52 7.49
CA ILE A 165 -16.12 16.36 6.21
C ILE A 165 -17.63 16.46 6.45
N GLU A 166 -18.34 16.96 5.45
CA GLU A 166 -19.80 16.96 5.47
C GLU A 166 -20.28 15.56 5.06
N SER A 167 -21.11 14.94 5.90
CA SER A 167 -21.73 13.66 5.60
C SER A 167 -22.89 13.92 4.65
N GLU A 168 -22.82 13.41 3.42
CA GLU A 168 -23.95 13.47 2.49
C GLU A 168 -25.12 12.67 3.10
N THR A 169 -26.14 13.39 3.54
CA THR A 169 -27.44 12.82 3.92
C THR A 169 -28.02 12.10 2.71
N ILE A 170 -28.26 10.79 2.85
CA ILE A 170 -28.99 9.95 1.88
C ILE A 170 -30.45 10.42 1.81
#